data_AF-A0A7D5KU14-F1
#
_entry.id   AF-A0A7D5KU14-F1
#
_cell.length_a   1.000
_cell.length_b   1.000
_cell.length_c   1.000
_cell.angle_alpha   90.00
_cell.angle_beta   90.00
_cell.angle_gamma   90.00
#
_symmetry.space_group_name_H-M   'P 1'
#
loop_
_entity.id
_entity.type
_entity.pdbx_description
1 polymer ?
#
loop_
_entity_poly.entity_id
_entity_poly.type
_entity_poly.pdbx_seq_one_letter_code
_entity_poly.pdbx_strand_id
1 'polypeptide(L)' 'MRKRRSHFRRSLAELESDLETTRVRIQQLENTLRGVVRNLDNISIGGPCRCGESMLLIRQKKIFCPECGYQRTM' A
#
# COMPACT_ATOMS: atom_id res chain seq x y z
N MET A 1 6.22 23.11 33.10
CA MET A 1 5.80 23.34 31.69
C MET A 1 6.85 23.01 30.62
N ARG A 2 8.16 23.29 30.80
CA ARG A 2 9.22 23.01 29.80
C ARG A 2 9.37 21.54 29.37
N LYS A 3 9.33 20.58 30.31
CA LYS A 3 9.49 19.14 30.02
C LYS A 3 8.40 18.58 29.08
N ARG A 4 7.14 19.00 29.24
CA ARG A 4 6.01 18.54 28.41
C ARG A 4 6.12 19.01 26.95
N ARG A 5 6.62 20.24 26.73
CA ARG A 5 6.90 20.75 25.37
C ARG A 5 8.06 20.02 24.69
N SER A 6 9.10 19.65 25.44
CA SER A 6 10.22 18.87 24.91
C SER A 6 9.81 17.45 24.52
N HIS A 7 9.01 16.77 25.36
CA HIS A 7 8.48 15.44 25.03
C HIS A 7 7.57 15.47 23.80
N PHE A 8 6.68 16.47 23.70
CA PHE A 8 5.79 16.62 22.56
C PHE A 8 6.56 16.85 21.25
N ARG A 9 7.59 17.72 21.27
CA ARG A 9 8.45 17.95 20.11
C ARG A 9 9.20 16.69 19.67
N ARG A 10 9.67 15.89 20.61
CA ARG A 10 10.35 14.63 20.32
C ARG A 10 9.39 13.62 19.68
N SER A 11 8.21 13.44 20.27
CA SER A 11 7.18 12.54 19.73
C SER A 11 6.71 12.96 18.33
N LEU A 12 6.63 14.27 18.07
CA LEU A 12 6.29 14.78 16.74
C LEU A 12 7.40 14.49 15.72
N ALA A 13 8.68 14.70 16.08
CA ALA A 13 9.80 14.37 15.22
C ALA A 13 9.91 12.85 14.93
N GLU A 14 9.64 12.01 15.93
CA GLU A 14 9.58 10.56 15.76
C GLU A 14 8.45 10.17 14.79
N LEU A 15 7.25 10.74 14.95
CA LEU A 15 6.12 10.48 14.06
C LEU A 15 6.37 10.96 12.62
N GLU A 16 7.03 12.11 12.44
CA GLU A 16 7.42 12.62 11.12
C GLU A 16 8.44 11.68 10.45
N SER A 17 9.41 11.17 11.20
CA SER A 17 10.39 10.20 10.73
C SER A 17 9.75 8.88 10.32
N ASP A 18 8.80 8.38 11.11
CA ASP A 18 8.07 7.15 10.81
C ASP A 18 7.17 7.30 9.58
N LEU A 19 6.52 8.47 9.45
CA LEU A 19 5.71 8.81 8.28
C LEU A 19 6.55 8.83 7.01
N GLU A 20 7.72 9.46 7.05
CA GLU A 20 8.62 9.52 5.90
C GLU A 20 9.16 8.15 5.53
N THR A 21 9.58 7.36 6.52
CA THR A 21 10.03 5.97 6.33
C THR A 21 8.94 5.13 5.68
N THR A 22 7.69 5.27 6.14
CA THR A 22 6.54 4.54 5.61
C THR A 22 6.23 4.97 4.17
N ARG A 23 6.29 6.28 3.86
CA ARG A 23 6.10 6.80 2.50
C ARG A 23 7.14 6.24 1.53
N VAL A 24 8.41 6.27 1.91
CA VAL A 24 9.51 5.70 1.11
C VAL A 24 9.27 4.21 0.85
N ARG A 25 8.88 3.46 1.89
CA ARG A 25 8.59 2.02 1.76
C ARG A 25 7.41 1.75 0.83
N ILE A 26 6.33 2.51 0.92
CA ILE A 26 5.19 2.41 -0.01
C ILE A 26 5.65 2.65 -1.44
N GLN A 27 6.43 3.71 -1.68
CA GLN A 27 6.91 4.03 -3.02
C GLN A 27 7.80 2.93 -3.60
N GLN A 28 8.67 2.34 -2.79
CA GLN A 28 9.49 1.19 -3.18
C GLN A 28 8.62 -0.01 -3.56
N LEU A 29 7.64 -0.36 -2.73
CA LEU A 29 6.71 -1.46 -3.01
C LEU A 29 5.92 -1.22 -4.29
N GLU A 30 5.41 -0.01 -4.52
CA GLU A 30 4.72 0.35 -5.76
C GLU A 30 5.62 0.18 -7.00
N ASN A 31 6.87 0.64 -6.92
CA ASN A 31 7.83 0.49 -8.01
C ASN A 31 8.16 -0.97 -8.28
N THR A 32 8.36 -1.77 -7.23
CA THR A 32 8.57 -3.21 -7.35
C THR A 32 7.36 -3.91 -7.96
N LEU A 33 6.15 -3.61 -7.50
CA LEU A 33 4.91 -4.19 -8.05
C LEU A 33 4.71 -3.82 -9.51
N ARG A 34 4.99 -2.57 -9.91
CA ARG A 34 5.01 -2.17 -11.33
C ARG A 34 6.03 -2.97 -12.13
N GLY A 35 7.21 -3.21 -11.57
CA GLY A 35 8.23 -4.07 -12.16
C GLY A 35 7.73 -5.51 -12.34
N VAL A 36 7.12 -6.10 -11.32
CA VAL A 36 6.56 -7.46 -11.35
C VAL A 36 5.46 -7.56 -12.40
N VAL A 37 4.50 -6.63 -12.41
CA VAL A 37 3.40 -6.59 -13.38
C VAL A 37 3.90 -6.52 -14.82
N ARG A 38 4.94 -5.73 -15.10
CA ARG A 38 5.55 -5.65 -16.44
C ARG A 38 6.17 -6.97 -16.91
N ASN A 39 6.58 -7.83 -15.98
CA ASN A 39 7.21 -9.13 -16.27
C ASN A 39 6.21 -10.29 -16.23
N LEU A 40 4.99 -10.08 -15.73
CA LEU A 40 3.94 -11.09 -15.69
C LEU A 40 2.96 -10.84 -16.83
N ASP A 41 2.92 -11.76 -17.80
CA ASP A 41 1.95 -11.67 -18.88
C ASP A 41 0.51 -11.72 -18.34
N ASN A 42 -0.29 -10.71 -18.72
CA ASN A 42 -1.75 -10.65 -18.51
C ASN A 42 -2.25 -10.42 -17.08
N ILE A 43 -1.44 -9.85 -16.19
CA ILE A 43 -1.94 -9.36 -14.89
C ILE A 43 -1.84 -7.83 -14.83
N SER A 44 -2.84 -7.17 -14.25
CA SER A 44 -2.76 -5.78 -13.86
C SER A 44 -3.32 -5.59 -12.45
N ILE A 45 -2.89 -4.51 -11.79
CA ILE A 45 -3.33 -4.16 -10.44
C ILE A 45 -4.37 -3.06 -10.56
N GLY A 46 -5.56 -3.30 -10.02
CA GLY A 46 -6.66 -2.34 -9.91
C GLY A 46 -6.61 -1.55 -8.60
N GLY A 47 -7.73 -0.93 -8.25
CA GLY A 47 -7.90 -0.19 -6.99
C GLY A 47 -7.96 -1.07 -5.74
N PRO A 48 -8.07 -0.46 -4.54
CA PRO A 48 -8.21 -1.19 -3.29
C PRO A 48 -9.49 -2.03 -3.26
N CYS A 49 -9.42 -3.22 -2.68
CA CYS A 49 -10.60 -4.02 -2.38
C CYS A 49 -11.39 -3.37 -1.23
N ARG A 50 -12.70 -3.64 -1.18
CA ARG A 50 -13.57 -3.20 -0.07
C ARG A 50 -13.20 -3.80 1.28
N CYS A 51 -12.48 -4.92 1.32
CA CYS A 51 -11.99 -5.49 2.58
C CYS A 51 -10.86 -4.67 3.22
N GLY A 52 -10.20 -3.79 2.46
CA GLY A 52 -9.08 -2.98 2.98
C GLY A 52 -7.73 -3.72 3.05
N GLU A 53 -7.72 -5.05 2.94
CA GLU A 53 -6.51 -5.87 3.12
C GLU A 53 -5.61 -5.95 1.88
N SER A 54 -6.18 -5.78 0.67
CA SER A 54 -5.41 -5.91 -0.58
C SER A 54 -5.95 -5.04 -1.71
N MET A 55 -5.08 -4.77 -2.68
CA MET A 55 -5.47 -4.27 -4.00
C MET A 55 -6.14 -5.40 -4.82
N LEU A 56 -7.01 -5.02 -5.75
CA LEU A 56 -7.64 -5.96 -6.68
C LEU A 56 -6.65 -6.33 -7.79
N LEU A 57 -6.62 -7.61 -8.15
CA LEU A 57 -5.87 -8.13 -9.28
C LEU A 57 -6.81 -8.35 -10.46
N ILE A 58 -6.35 -7.98 -11.66
CA ILE A 58 -7.10 -8.11 -12.91
C ILE A 58 -6.34 -9.07 -13.82
N ARG A 59 -6.98 -10.17 -14.21
CA ARG A 59 -6.41 -11.18 -15.11
C ARG A 59 -7.51 -11.80 -15.95
N GLN A 60 -7.31 -11.92 -17.27
CA GLN A 60 -8.26 -12.62 -18.16
C GLN A 60 -9.73 -12.18 -17.98
N LYS A 61 -9.99 -10.86 -17.95
CA LYS A 61 -11.32 -10.27 -17.70
C LYS A 61 -11.93 -10.60 -16.33
N LYS A 62 -11.14 -11.10 -15.38
CA LYS A 62 -11.56 -11.31 -13.99
C LYS A 62 -10.86 -10.31 -13.09
N ILE A 63 -11.64 -9.66 -12.24
CA ILE A 63 -11.16 -8.86 -11.11
C ILE A 63 -11.30 -9.74 -9.87
N PHE A 64 -10.24 -9.89 -9.09
CA PHE A 64 -10.29 -10.68 -7.85
C PHE A 64 -9.43 -10.09 -6.73
N CYS A 65 -9.79 -10.39 -5.49
CA CYS A 65 -9.01 -10.07 -4.30
C CYS A 65 -8.35 -11.35 -3.77
N PRO A 66 -7.02 -11.36 -3.55
CA PRO A 66 -6.33 -12.53 -3.02
C PRO A 66 -6.69 -12.83 -1.54
N GLU A 67 -7.10 -11.82 -0.77
CA GLU A 67 -7.32 -11.97 0.68
C GLU A 67 -8.74 -12.38 1.05
N CYS A 68 -9.76 -11.69 0.51
CA CYS A 68 -11.16 -11.95 0.88
C CYS A 68 -11.91 -12.84 -0.12
N GLY A 69 -11.27 -13.27 -1.20
CA GLY A 69 -11.89 -14.10 -2.24
C GLY A 69 -12.93 -13.39 -3.10
N TYR A 70 -13.12 -12.06 -2.94
CA TYR A 70 -13.97 -11.28 -3.85
C TYR A 70 -13.55 -11.54 -5.30
N GLN A 71 -14.50 -11.84 -6.18
CA GLN A 71 -14.26 -12.04 -7.59
C GLN A 71 -15.43 -11.50 -8.42
N ARG A 72 -15.11 -10.88 -9.55
CA ARG A 72 -16.08 -10.41 -10.54
C ARG A 72 -15.53 -10.62 -11.94
N THR A 73 -16.36 -11.11 -12.85
CA THR A 73 -16.06 -11.14 -14.29
C THR A 73 -16.51 -9.83 -14.93
N MET A 74 -15.67 -9.28 -15.80
CA MET A 74 -15.96 -8.10 -16.63
C MET A 74 -16.70 -8.48 -17.90
#